data_AF-A0A9N8VPP7-F1
#
_entry.id   AF-A0A9N8VPP7-F1
#
_cell.length_a   1.000
_cell.length_b   1.000
_cell.length_c   1.000
_cell.angle_alpha   90.00
_cell.angle_beta   90.00
_cell.angle_gamma   90.00
#
_symmetry.space_group_name_H-M   'P 1'
#
loop_
_entity.id
_entity.type
_entity.pdbx_description
1 polymer ?
#
loop_
_entity_poly.entity_id
_entity_poly.type
_entity_poly.pdbx_seq_one_letter_code
_entity_poly.pdbx_strand_id
1 'polypeptide(L)'
;MLKYLGPPSKIRQPYFLKTLNHPTELELDIYYPQYGFAIEVQGEQHKRYIEFFHNSDPNNFTKQQERDQFKKELYEKNQIALRYVWYYEDPYITIPEHLRELGLN
;
A
#
# COMPACT_ATOMS: atom_id res chain seq x y z
N MET A 1 16.04 6.31 13.35
CA MET A 1 15.18 6.73 12.22
C MET A 1 13.70 6.47 12.48
N LEU A 2 13.21 5.23 12.52
CA LEU A 2 11.80 4.92 12.87
C LEU A 2 11.36 5.54 14.21
N LYS A 3 12.29 5.73 15.15
CA LYS A 3 12.07 6.41 16.44
C LYS A 3 11.56 7.86 16.31
N TYR A 4 11.76 8.52 15.16
CA TYR A 4 11.46 9.94 14.98
C TYR A 4 10.18 10.23 14.18
N LEU A 5 9.63 9.25 13.44
CA LEU A 5 8.39 9.43 12.66
C LEU A 5 7.13 9.44 13.54
N GLY A 6 7.24 8.96 14.78
CA GLY A 6 6.08 8.65 15.62
C GLY A 6 5.31 7.43 15.11
N PRO A 7 4.17 7.09 15.72
CA PRO A 7 3.32 6.01 15.24
C PRO A 7 2.67 6.37 13.90
N PRO A 8 2.38 5.38 13.03
CA PRO A 8 1.59 5.61 11.83
C PRO A 8 0.17 6.04 12.18
N SER A 9 -0.52 6.64 11.21
CA SER A 9 -1.92 7.00 11.33
C SER A 9 -2.77 5.79 11.68
N LYS A 10 -3.73 5.99 12.60
CA LYS A 10 -4.77 4.99 12.89
C LYS A 10 -5.82 4.91 11.77
N ILE A 11 -5.86 5.91 10.88
CA ILE A 11 -6.79 5.96 9.76
C ILE A 11 -6.23 5.11 8.63
N ARG A 12 -6.78 3.91 8.46
CA ARG A 12 -6.44 3.00 7.36
C ARG A 12 -7.21 3.27 6.06
N GLN A 13 -8.34 3.97 6.16
CA GLN A 13 -9.20 4.34 5.02
C GLN A 13 -9.41 5.86 4.97
N PRO A 14 -8.39 6.64 4.57
CA PRO A 14 -8.57 8.07 4.36
C PRO A 14 -9.67 8.34 3.33
N TYR A 15 -10.32 9.51 3.43
CA TYR A 15 -11.50 9.84 2.64
C TYR A 15 -11.27 9.69 1.12
N PHE A 16 -10.06 9.97 0.63
CA PHE A 16 -9.73 9.85 -0.79
C PHE A 16 -9.71 8.41 -1.31
N LEU A 17 -9.61 7.40 -0.43
CA LEU A 17 -9.75 5.98 -0.80
C LEU A 17 -11.21 5.52 -0.84
N LYS A 18 -12.12 6.28 -0.23
CA LYS A 18 -13.56 5.96 -0.25
C LYS A 18 -14.13 6.39 -1.60
N THR A 19 -14.55 5.40 -2.37
CA THR A 19 -15.20 5.65 -3.66
C THR A 19 -16.60 5.06 -3.66
N LEU A 20 -17.48 5.57 -4.53
CA LEU A 20 -18.86 5.11 -4.61
C LEU A 20 -18.94 3.59 -4.88
N ASN A 21 -17.97 3.05 -5.62
CA ASN A 21 -17.88 1.64 -6.00
C ASN A 21 -17.14 0.79 -4.96
N HIS A 22 -16.28 1.39 -4.14
CA HIS A 22 -15.47 0.70 -3.13
C HIS A 22 -15.49 1.48 -1.80
N PRO A 23 -16.64 1.50 -1.09
CA PRO A 23 -16.79 2.34 0.10
C PRO A 23 -15.97 1.83 1.31
N THR A 24 -15.58 0.55 1.34
CA THR A 24 -14.83 -0.07 2.45
C THR A 24 -13.70 -1.00 2.00
N GLU A 25 -13.41 -1.12 0.70
CA GLU A 25 -12.52 -2.19 0.18
C GLU A 25 -11.05 -1.78 0.05
N LEU A 26 -10.71 -0.50 0.20
CA LEU A 26 -9.36 -0.01 0.01
C LEU A 26 -8.79 0.50 1.34
N GLU A 27 -7.85 -0.26 1.90
CA GLU A 27 -7.11 0.11 3.10
C GLU A 27 -5.62 0.32 2.80
N LEU A 28 -4.98 1.10 3.66
CA LEU A 28 -3.54 1.27 3.76
C LEU A 28 -2.97 0.45 4.91
N ASP A 29 -1.88 -0.27 4.67
CA ASP A 29 -1.18 -0.99 5.74
C ASP A 29 -0.51 -0.02 6.73
N ILE A 30 0.32 0.90 6.22
CA ILE A 30 1.05 1.89 7.02
C ILE A 30 0.95 3.25 6.34
N TYR A 31 0.37 4.24 7.05
CA TYR A 31 0.14 5.56 6.49
C TYR A 31 0.70 6.67 7.37
N TYR A 32 1.47 7.58 6.76
CA TYR A 32 2.06 8.75 7.39
C TYR A 32 1.61 10.04 6.67
N PRO A 33 0.38 10.54 6.94
CA PRO A 33 -0.18 11.72 6.27
C PRO A 33 0.70 12.95 6.42
N GLN A 34 1.31 13.15 7.60
CA GLN A 34 2.15 14.31 7.88
C GLN A 34 3.43 14.35 7.02
N TYR A 35 3.85 13.21 6.48
CA TYR A 35 5.01 13.08 5.62
C TYR A 35 4.62 12.77 4.16
N GLY A 36 3.31 12.72 3.85
CA GLY A 36 2.81 12.49 2.50
C GLY A 36 3.18 11.13 1.90
N PHE A 37 3.33 10.07 2.70
CA PHE A 37 3.67 8.74 2.18
C PHE A 37 2.90 7.60 2.85
N ALA A 38 2.89 6.46 2.16
CA ALA A 38 2.34 5.20 2.62
C ALA A 38 3.27 4.03 2.26
N ILE A 39 3.24 2.98 3.09
CA ILE A 39 3.90 1.71 2.81
C ILE A 39 2.81 0.63 2.71
N GLU A 40 2.80 -0.12 1.63
CA GLU A 40 1.96 -1.32 1.43
C GLU A 40 2.85 -2.57 1.43
N VAL A 41 2.45 -3.60 2.19
CA VAL A 41 3.14 -4.89 2.27
C VAL A 41 2.56 -5.82 1.22
N GLN A 42 3.40 -6.28 0.31
CA GLN A 42 2.97 -6.98 -0.89
C GLN A 42 3.31 -8.48 -0.81
N GLY A 43 2.28 -9.30 -0.80
CA GLY A 43 2.38 -10.77 -0.90
C GLY A 43 2.51 -11.26 -2.35
N GLU A 44 2.87 -12.54 -2.50
CA GLU A 44 3.02 -13.17 -3.82
C GLU A 44 1.72 -13.14 -4.66
N GLN A 45 0.57 -13.13 -3.98
CA GLN A 45 -0.76 -13.00 -4.58
C GLN A 45 -0.92 -11.76 -5.49
N HIS A 46 -0.15 -10.69 -5.26
CA HIS A 46 -0.22 -9.48 -6.09
C HIS A 46 0.54 -9.61 -7.41
N LYS A 47 1.43 -10.59 -7.56
CA LYS A 47 2.20 -10.81 -8.81
C LYS A 47 1.62 -11.92 -9.65
N ARG A 48 1.03 -12.93 -9.02
CA ARG A 48 0.49 -14.10 -9.72
C ARG A 48 -0.78 -14.60 -9.06
N TYR A 49 -1.60 -15.24 -9.89
CA TYR A 49 -2.71 -16.02 -9.40
C TYR A 49 -2.22 -17.15 -8.50
N ILE A 50 -2.75 -17.17 -7.28
CA ILE A 50 -2.59 -18.23 -6.30
C ILE A 50 -3.99 -18.67 -5.89
N GLU A 51 -4.32 -19.93 -6.12
CA GLU A 51 -5.67 -20.48 -5.95
C GLU A 51 -6.28 -20.15 -4.58
N PHE A 52 -5.49 -20.34 -3.51
CA PHE A 52 -5.88 -20.06 -2.13
C PHE A 52 -6.32 -18.61 -1.91
N PHE A 53 -5.61 -17.64 -2.52
CA PHE A 53 -5.90 -16.22 -2.33
C PHE A 53 -6.97 -15.67 -3.28
N HIS A 54 -7.28 -16.41 -4.35
CA HIS A 54 -8.21 -15.96 -5.40
C HIS A 54 -9.48 -16.82 -5.49
N ASN A 55 -9.76 -17.63 -4.46
CA ASN A 55 -10.95 -18.49 -4.37
C ASN A 55 -11.16 -19.38 -5.61
N SER A 56 -10.07 -19.93 -6.16
CA SER A 56 -10.11 -20.74 -7.37
C SER A 56 -10.69 -20.05 -8.63
N ASP A 57 -10.85 -18.71 -8.63
CA ASP A 57 -11.35 -17.93 -9.77
C ASP A 57 -10.31 -16.92 -10.26
N PRO A 58 -9.71 -17.12 -11.45
CA PRO A 58 -8.75 -16.20 -12.05
C PRO A 58 -9.27 -14.78 -12.24
N ASN A 59 -10.59 -14.58 -12.36
CA ASN A 59 -11.16 -13.22 -12.46
C ASN A 59 -10.93 -12.40 -11.18
N ASN A 60 -10.80 -13.05 -10.03
CA ASN A 60 -10.49 -12.36 -8.78
C ASN A 60 -9.08 -11.77 -8.81
N PHE A 61 -8.13 -12.42 -9.50
CA PHE A 61 -6.80 -11.86 -9.73
C PHE A 61 -6.86 -10.62 -10.64
N THR A 62 -7.62 -10.68 -11.74
CA THR A 62 -7.83 -9.50 -12.61
C THR A 62 -8.45 -8.33 -11.84
N LYS A 63 -9.52 -8.58 -11.07
CA LYS A 63 -10.14 -7.55 -10.22
C LYS A 63 -9.19 -7.03 -9.15
N GLN A 64 -8.28 -7.85 -8.63
CA GLN A 64 -7.24 -7.41 -7.71
C GLN A 64 -6.24 -6.48 -8.41
N GLN A 65 -5.75 -6.83 -9.60
CA GLN A 65 -4.87 -5.97 -10.40
C GLN A 65 -5.53 -4.62 -10.72
N GLU A 66 -6.81 -4.63 -11.11
CA GLU A 66 -7.57 -3.40 -11.37
C GLU A 66 -7.69 -2.51 -10.13
N ARG A 67 -7.95 -3.10 -8.95
CA ARG A 67 -7.99 -2.37 -7.68
C ARG A 67 -6.62 -1.82 -7.27
N ASP A 68 -5.55 -2.59 -7.47
CA ASP A 68 -4.18 -2.16 -7.17
C ASP A 68 -3.76 -0.98 -8.07
N GLN A 69 -4.11 -1.03 -9.36
CA GLN A 69 -3.89 0.06 -10.29
C GLN A 69 -4.71 1.30 -9.92
N PHE A 70 -5.99 1.12 -9.59
CA PHE A 70 -6.85 2.21 -9.16
C PHE A 70 -6.36 2.88 -7.87
N LYS A 71 -5.89 2.09 -6.89
CA LYS A 71 -5.23 2.61 -5.68
C LYS A 71 -4.04 3.48 -6.04
N LYS A 72 -3.17 3.02 -6.94
CA LYS A 72 -1.99 3.77 -7.39
C LYS A 72 -2.37 5.15 -7.94
N GLU A 73 -3.40 5.21 -8.77
CA GLU A 73 -3.92 6.47 -9.32
C GLU A 73 -4.47 7.40 -8.23
N LEU A 74 -5.16 6.85 -7.23
CA LEU A 74 -5.62 7.63 -6.08
C LEU A 74 -4.44 8.20 -5.28
N TYR A 75 -3.39 7.42 -5.03
CA TYR A 75 -2.21 7.92 -4.32
C TYR A 75 -1.51 9.04 -5.10
N GLU A 76 -1.29 8.86 -6.40
CA GLU A 76 -0.68 9.87 -7.27
C GLU A 76 -1.50 11.17 -7.27
N LYS A 77 -2.82 11.06 -7.43
CA LYS A 77 -3.74 12.22 -7.42
C LYS A 77 -3.72 12.98 -6.10
N ASN A 78 -3.52 12.29 -4.98
CA ASN A 78 -3.49 12.87 -3.64
C ASN A 78 -2.06 13.20 -3.17
N GLN A 79 -1.06 13.14 -4.07
CA GLN A 79 0.34 13.44 -3.77
C GLN A 79 0.90 12.59 -2.63
N ILE A 80 0.44 11.35 -2.53
CA ILE A 80 0.94 10.36 -1.56
C ILE A 80 2.02 9.52 -2.25
N ALA A 81 3.24 9.59 -1.73
CA ALA A 81 4.31 8.71 -2.16
C ALA A 81 4.04 7.29 -1.66
N LEU A 82 3.78 6.38 -2.59
CA LEU A 82 3.60 4.96 -2.28
C LEU A 82 4.94 4.24 -2.29
N ARG A 83 5.15 3.37 -1.30
CA ARG A 83 6.31 2.49 -1.18
C ARG A 83 5.84 1.06 -0.93
N TYR A 84 6.52 0.11 -1.57
CA TYR A 84 6.20 -1.30 -1.44
C TYR A 84 7.28 -2.01 -0.64
N VAL A 85 6.86 -2.92 0.23
CA VAL A 85 7.74 -3.90 0.85
C VAL A 85 7.23 -5.28 0.47
N TRP A 86 7.99 -5.99 -0.36
CA TRP A 86 7.63 -7.32 -0.82
C TRP A 86 7.93 -8.38 0.24
N TYR A 87 7.15 -9.45 0.26
CA TYR A 87 7.29 -10.54 1.24
C TYR A 87 8.68 -11.20 1.30
N TYR A 88 9.48 -11.07 0.24
CA TYR A 88 10.84 -11.63 0.16
C TYR A 88 11.94 -10.60 0.48
N GLU A 89 11.58 -9.34 0.73
CA GLU A 89 12.51 -8.28 1.10
C GLU A 89 12.74 -8.25 2.62
N ASP A 90 13.93 -7.83 3.04
CA ASP A 90 14.19 -7.57 4.46
C ASP A 90 13.62 -6.18 4.85
N PRO A 91 12.56 -6.12 5.67
CA PRO A 91 11.94 -4.84 6.03
C PRO A 91 12.89 -3.93 6.81
N TYR A 92 13.89 -4.47 7.52
CA TYR A 92 14.89 -3.67 8.24
C TYR A 92 15.90 -2.99 7.32
N ILE A 93 15.96 -3.41 6.05
CA ILE A 93 16.79 -2.78 5.01
C ILE A 93 15.91 -1.89 4.14
N THR A 94 14.83 -2.44 3.58
CA THR A 94 14.02 -1.77 2.56
C THR A 94 13.27 -0.55 3.11
N ILE A 95 12.72 -0.61 4.33
CA ILE A 95 12.00 0.54 4.90
C ILE A 95 12.94 1.73 5.13
N PRO A 96 14.13 1.59 5.76
CA PRO A 96 15.09 2.70 5.84
C PRO A 96 15.50 3.29 4.48
N GLU A 97 15.66 2.47 3.44
CA GLU A 97 15.99 2.96 2.11
C GLU A 97 14.87 3.83 1.52
N HIS A 98 13.62 3.37 1.61
CA HIS A 98 12.46 4.15 1.19
C HIS A 98 12.37 5.49 1.90
N LEU A 99 12.62 5.51 3.22
CA LEU A 99 12.62 6.74 4.00
C LEU A 99 13.74 7.70 3.58
N ARG A 100 14.95 7.18 3.31
CA ARG A 100 16.08 7.96 2.80
C ARG A 100 15.78 8.59 1.43
N GLU A 101 15.16 7.84 0.53
CA GLU A 101 14.74 8.35 -0.79
C GLU A 101 13.69 9.46 -0.69
N LEU A 102 12.86 9.42 0.35
CA LEU A 102 11.89 10.47 0.66
C LEU A 102 12.53 11.68 1.39
N GLY A 103 13.85 11.65 1.65
CA GLY A 103 14.55 12.69 2.41
C GLY A 103 14.21 12.69 3.90
N LEU A 104 13.62 11.62 4.42
CA LEU A 104 13.25 11.44 5.82
C LEU A 104 14.39 10.71 6.55
N ASN A 105 15.46 11.45 6.87
CA ASN A 105 16.69 10.92 7.48
C ASN A 105 16.75 11.19 8.99
#